data_AF-A0A7Z8YNB4-F1
#
_entry.id   AF-A0A7Z8YNB4-F1
#
_cell.length_a   1.000
_cell.length_b   1.000
_cell.length_c   1.000
_cell.angle_alpha   90.00
_cell.angle_beta   90.00
_cell.angle_gamma   90.00
#
_symmetry.space_group_name_H-M   'P 1'
#
loop_
_entity.id
_entity.type
_entity.pdbx_description
1 polymer ?
#
loop_
_entity_poly.entity_id
_entity_poly.type
_entity_poly.pdbx_seq_one_letter_code
_entity_poly.pdbx_strand_id
1 'polypeptide(L)'
;MAGNKKQIRITIFWTMIFIVQMLFFQFLPQFPKLLQTFNVFFEKQKYVHIAIFSRQRFPWGDIFYLLLGIGLIIWLMLQCKKWSWRRMNLFLLSLIIFSLLYQIFWGIRYQHPPIDKNIYLQKFTDEEIKSVAEKIIFSANTLRQQISEEEFHNPPEEIIKKSAHSILHQQKKNLAASEQYNISIPHVKTSLYTPILSYLGVWGYYNPFTAEANINRNLPSVALPFTAAHEMAHQMGVAREGEASFIGYLYATQSNDAFLAYSAYLQAISYVVAIIEDEKIREEIKQNIHPKVLKDMDTKRQFSQQYAGQLNTFFSQLNDWFLKSNQQEGIISYSTVGNYIVGYELLRMD
;
A
#
# COMPACT_ATOMS: atom_id res chain seq x y z
N MET A 1 49.50 6.33 3.01
CA MET A 1 48.87 5.53 4.10
C MET A 1 48.11 6.37 5.13
N ALA A 2 48.60 7.54 5.56
CA ALA A 2 47.89 8.39 6.56
C ALA A 2 46.52 8.93 6.10
N GLY A 3 46.36 9.29 4.82
CA GLY A 3 45.09 9.78 4.27
C GLY A 3 43.95 8.75 4.34
N ASN A 4 44.26 7.47 4.13
CA ASN A 4 43.28 6.39 4.26
C ASN A 4 42.87 6.17 5.71
N LYS A 5 43.80 6.25 6.68
CA LYS A 5 43.47 6.14 8.12
C LYS A 5 42.47 7.21 8.57
N LYS A 6 42.63 8.46 8.11
CA LYS A 6 41.66 9.54 8.37
C LYS A 6 40.29 9.23 7.77
N GLN A 7 40.25 8.81 6.50
CA GLN A 7 38.99 8.50 5.82
C GLN A 7 38.25 7.32 6.45
N ILE A 8 38.95 6.28 6.90
CA ILE A 8 38.38 5.14 7.61
C ILE A 8 37.73 5.59 8.93
N ARG A 9 38.39 6.45 9.71
CA ARG A 9 37.78 7.01 10.95
C ARG A 9 36.48 7.77 10.65
N ILE A 10 36.45 8.52 9.55
CA ILE A 10 35.23 9.21 9.10
C ILE A 10 34.15 8.19 8.69
N THR A 11 34.52 7.09 8.04
CA THR A 11 33.58 6.01 7.69
C THR A 11 32.95 5.42 8.95
N ILE A 12 33.77 5.06 9.94
CA ILE A 12 33.29 4.53 11.23
C ILE A 12 32.36 5.54 11.90
N PHE A 13 32.72 6.82 11.91
CA PHE A 13 31.86 7.89 12.43
C PHE A 13 30.50 7.94 11.74
N TRP A 14 30.45 7.96 10.39
CA TRP A 14 29.17 7.97 9.67
C TRP A 14 28.35 6.70 9.90
N THR A 15 29.00 5.53 9.95
CA THR A 15 28.31 4.29 10.29
C THR A 15 27.68 4.34 11.67
N MET A 16 28.38 4.88 12.68
CA MET A 16 27.80 5.07 14.02
C MET A 16 26.62 6.04 14.00
N ILE A 17 26.72 7.16 13.28
CA ILE A 17 25.61 8.11 13.12
C ILE A 17 24.40 7.44 12.48
N PHE A 18 24.60 6.64 11.43
CA PHE A 18 23.52 5.91 10.77
C PHE A 18 22.83 4.92 11.73
N ILE A 19 23.60 4.18 12.52
CA ILE A 19 23.05 3.26 13.54
C ILE A 19 22.25 4.04 14.60
N VAL A 20 22.80 5.13 15.14
CA VAL A 20 22.10 5.98 16.12
C VAL A 20 20.81 6.55 15.54
N GLN A 21 20.82 6.97 14.27
CA GLN A 21 19.63 7.45 13.58
C GLN A 21 18.55 6.35 13.47
N MET A 22 18.91 5.13 13.07
CA MET A 22 17.96 4.01 12.99
C MET A 22 17.37 3.69 14.36
N LEU A 23 18.19 3.66 15.41
CA LEU A 23 17.72 3.46 16.79
C LEU A 23 16.80 4.60 17.24
N PHE A 24 17.16 5.85 16.95
CA PHE A 24 16.32 7.01 17.29
C PHE A 24 14.89 6.86 16.75
N PHE A 25 14.73 6.45 15.49
CA PHE A 25 13.40 6.23 14.94
C PHE A 25 12.67 5.06 15.61
N GLN A 26 13.35 3.98 16.00
CA GLN A 26 12.72 2.90 16.75
C GLN A 26 12.18 3.34 18.12
N PHE A 27 12.85 4.30 18.78
CA PHE A 27 12.44 4.85 20.08
C PHE A 27 11.50 6.06 19.97
N LEU A 28 11.27 6.60 18.77
CA LEU A 28 10.41 7.76 18.53
C LEU A 28 8.98 7.64 19.11
N PRO A 29 8.32 6.46 19.14
CA PRO A 29 7.00 6.31 19.76
C PRO A 29 6.95 6.68 21.26
N GLN A 30 8.10 6.70 21.94
CA GLN A 30 8.21 7.11 23.34
C GLN A 30 8.06 8.64 23.54
N PHE A 31 8.00 9.41 22.44
CA PHE A 31 7.90 10.87 22.46
C PHE A 31 6.61 11.35 21.74
N PRO A 32 5.41 11.23 22.37
CA PRO A 32 4.13 11.52 21.71
C PRO A 32 4.01 12.93 21.13
N LYS A 33 4.55 13.95 21.81
CA LYS A 33 4.54 15.35 21.33
C LYS A 33 5.35 15.51 20.04
N LEU A 34 6.47 14.80 19.95
CA LEU A 34 7.32 14.83 18.76
C LEU A 34 6.65 14.09 17.59
N LEU A 35 6.02 12.95 17.86
CA LEU A 35 5.22 12.22 16.87
C LEU A 35 4.07 13.08 16.33
N GLN A 36 3.36 13.81 17.21
CA GLN A 36 2.32 14.75 16.80
C GLN A 36 2.87 15.86 15.90
N THR A 37 4.06 16.39 16.21
CA THR A 37 4.73 17.40 15.38
C THR A 37 5.06 16.87 13.99
N PHE A 38 5.59 15.64 13.91
CA PHE A 38 5.84 14.98 12.63
C PHE A 38 4.56 14.70 11.84
N ASN A 39 3.45 14.37 12.50
CA ASN A 39 2.16 14.20 11.82
C ASN A 39 1.67 15.51 11.18
N VAL A 40 1.74 16.63 11.90
CA VAL A 40 1.39 17.95 11.34
C VAL A 40 2.32 18.32 10.17
N PHE A 41 3.61 18.00 10.29
CA PHE A 41 4.55 18.23 9.20
C PHE A 41 4.22 17.37 7.97
N PHE A 42 3.96 16.07 8.17
CA PHE A 42 3.61 15.14 7.09
C PHE A 42 2.40 15.63 6.31
N GLU A 43 1.35 16.09 6.97
CA GLU A 43 0.15 16.61 6.29
C GLU A 43 0.48 17.83 5.41
N LYS A 44 1.30 18.77 5.91
CA LYS A 44 1.76 19.93 5.13
C LYS A 44 2.64 19.52 3.95
N GLN A 45 3.59 18.62 4.19
CA GLN A 45 4.52 18.11 3.18
C GLN A 45 3.78 17.33 2.08
N LYS A 46 2.88 16.42 2.45
CA LYS A 46 1.98 15.69 1.53
C LYS A 46 1.18 16.68 0.67
N TYR A 47 0.56 17.70 1.28
CA TYR A 47 -0.19 18.72 0.53
C TYR A 47 0.70 19.43 -0.51
N VAL A 48 1.91 19.83 -0.13
CA VAL A 48 2.88 20.48 -1.04
C VAL A 48 3.29 19.53 -2.17
N HIS A 49 3.61 18.26 -1.86
CA HIS A 49 3.97 17.27 -2.87
C HIS A 49 2.82 17.07 -3.87
N ILE A 50 1.59 16.86 -3.40
CA ILE A 50 0.41 16.72 -4.25
C ILE A 50 0.21 17.98 -5.10
N ALA A 51 0.36 19.18 -4.54
CA ALA A 51 0.18 20.43 -5.29
C ALA A 51 1.20 20.62 -6.43
N ILE A 52 2.43 20.13 -6.23
CA ILE A 52 3.52 20.23 -7.22
C ILE A 52 3.36 19.17 -8.31
N PHE A 53 3.16 17.90 -7.91
CA PHE A 53 3.32 16.74 -8.80
C PHE A 53 2.01 16.24 -9.43
N SER A 54 0.83 16.61 -8.90
CA SER A 54 -0.46 16.13 -9.42
C SER A 54 -0.89 16.80 -10.74
N ARG A 55 -0.31 17.96 -11.08
CA ARG A 55 -0.64 18.70 -12.31
C ARG A 55 -0.16 18.00 -13.58
N GLN A 56 0.89 17.19 -13.48
CA GLN A 56 1.51 16.53 -14.62
C GLN A 56 1.09 15.06 -14.69
N ARG A 57 0.90 14.56 -15.91
CA ARG A 57 0.48 13.17 -16.15
C ARG A 57 1.58 12.13 -15.88
N PHE A 58 2.84 12.54 -15.84
CA PHE A 58 3.98 11.64 -15.74
C PHE A 58 4.27 11.25 -14.27
N PRO A 59 4.61 9.98 -13.95
CA PRO A 59 4.96 9.54 -12.60
C PRO A 59 6.38 9.99 -12.22
N TRP A 60 6.49 11.09 -11.47
CA TRP A 60 7.77 11.69 -11.09
C TRP A 60 8.56 10.82 -10.11
N GLY A 61 7.86 10.06 -9.29
CA GLY A 61 8.39 9.13 -8.32
C GLY A 61 9.13 7.99 -9.00
N ASP A 62 8.60 7.48 -10.11
CA ASP A 62 9.30 6.48 -10.92
C ASP A 62 10.59 7.07 -11.48
N ILE A 63 10.56 8.27 -12.09
CA ILE A 63 11.77 8.94 -12.59
C ILE A 63 12.80 9.12 -11.46
N PHE A 64 12.35 9.57 -10.29
CA PHE A 64 13.22 9.76 -9.14
C PHE A 64 13.92 8.46 -8.74
N TYR A 65 13.18 7.35 -8.65
CA TYR A 65 13.77 6.03 -8.39
C TYR A 65 14.72 5.55 -9.49
N LEU A 66 14.43 5.87 -10.76
CA LEU A 66 15.32 5.55 -11.88
C LEU A 66 16.66 6.26 -11.72
N LEU A 67 16.63 7.56 -11.42
CA LEU A 67 17.83 8.38 -11.23
C LEU A 67 18.64 7.91 -10.02
N LEU A 68 17.99 7.51 -8.92
CA LEU A 68 18.66 6.91 -7.77
C LEU A 68 19.35 5.59 -8.16
N GLY A 69 18.69 4.72 -8.91
CA GLY A 69 19.24 3.46 -9.40
C GLY A 69 20.46 3.66 -10.30
N ILE A 70 20.36 4.57 -11.28
CA ILE A 70 21.49 4.94 -12.16
C ILE A 70 22.65 5.51 -11.33
N GLY A 71 22.37 6.41 -10.38
CA GLY A 71 23.37 6.97 -9.49
C GLY A 71 24.10 5.90 -8.66
N LEU A 72 23.37 4.91 -8.15
CA LEU A 72 23.93 3.77 -7.42
C LEU A 72 24.84 2.92 -8.32
N ILE A 73 24.40 2.61 -9.54
CA ILE A 73 25.20 1.84 -10.51
C ILE A 73 26.49 2.58 -10.87
N ILE A 74 26.41 3.88 -11.17
CA ILE A 74 27.60 4.71 -11.44
C ILE A 74 28.54 4.69 -10.24
N TRP A 75 28.02 4.86 -9.03
CA TRP A 75 28.83 4.81 -7.82
C TRP A 75 29.53 3.45 -7.66
N LEU A 76 28.81 2.34 -7.85
CA LEU A 76 29.36 0.98 -7.80
C LEU A 76 30.48 0.80 -8.83
N MET A 77 30.26 1.19 -10.08
CA MET A 77 31.26 1.11 -11.15
C MET A 77 32.54 1.90 -10.80
N LEU A 78 32.38 3.12 -10.29
CA LEU A 78 33.50 3.95 -9.85
C LEU A 78 34.26 3.35 -8.66
N GLN A 79 33.55 2.67 -7.77
CA GLN A 79 34.13 2.05 -6.58
C GLN A 79 34.84 0.73 -6.90
N CYS A 80 34.29 -0.08 -7.82
CA CYS A 80 34.92 -1.31 -8.32
C CYS A 80 36.19 -1.01 -9.13
N LYS A 81 36.19 0.07 -9.95
CA LYS A 81 37.37 0.47 -10.72
C LYS A 81 38.55 0.85 -9.82
N LYS A 82 38.28 1.49 -8.68
CA LYS A 82 39.28 1.82 -7.67
C LYS A 82 38.59 2.02 -6.33
N TRP A 83 38.96 1.26 -5.31
CA TRP A 83 38.40 1.50 -4.00
C TRP A 83 38.80 2.90 -3.47
N SER A 84 37.83 3.68 -3.00
CA SER A 84 38.04 4.99 -2.40
C SER A 84 37.17 5.17 -1.14
N TRP A 85 37.83 5.36 0.00
CA TRP A 85 37.15 5.65 1.26
C TRP A 85 36.41 6.99 1.24
N ARG A 86 36.90 7.98 0.48
CA ARG A 86 36.19 9.26 0.32
C ARG A 86 34.84 9.07 -0.38
N ARG A 87 34.79 8.24 -1.43
CA ARG A 87 33.54 7.91 -2.11
C ARG A 87 32.59 7.09 -1.23
N MET A 88 33.12 6.19 -0.42
CA MET A 88 32.34 5.47 0.58
C MET A 88 31.72 6.44 1.60
N ASN A 89 32.49 7.41 2.10
CA ASN A 89 31.99 8.42 3.04
C ASN A 89 30.88 9.29 2.42
N LEU A 90 31.02 9.70 1.16
CA LEU A 90 29.97 10.43 0.46
C LEU A 90 28.71 9.58 0.29
N PHE A 91 28.86 8.30 -0.06
CA PHE A 91 27.74 7.37 -0.17
C PHE A 91 27.03 7.14 1.17
N LEU A 92 27.77 6.92 2.25
CA LEU A 92 27.21 6.79 3.59
C LEU A 92 26.46 8.06 4.02
N LEU A 93 27.03 9.24 3.76
CA LEU A 93 26.35 10.51 4.03
C LEU A 93 25.05 10.64 3.22
N SER A 94 25.09 10.30 1.92
CA SER A 94 23.89 10.28 1.08
C SER A 94 22.84 9.29 1.59
N LEU A 95 23.25 8.11 2.08
CA LEU A 95 22.36 7.10 2.65
C LEU A 95 21.72 7.57 3.97
N ILE A 96 22.49 8.22 4.84
CA ILE A 96 22.01 8.87 6.07
C ILE A 96 20.94 9.90 5.74
N ILE A 97 21.24 10.82 4.81
CA ILE A 97 20.29 11.87 4.38
C ILE A 97 19.05 11.24 3.75
N PHE A 98 19.22 10.28 2.84
CA PHE A 98 18.09 9.61 2.19
C PHE A 98 17.20 8.89 3.20
N SER A 99 17.78 8.14 4.13
CA SER A 99 17.01 7.46 5.19
C SER A 99 16.30 8.45 6.12
N LEU A 100 16.91 9.61 6.40
CA LEU A 100 16.28 10.67 7.20
C LEU A 100 15.06 11.24 6.47
N LEU A 101 15.21 11.55 5.18
CA LEU A 101 14.13 12.03 4.34
C LEU A 101 13.01 11.00 4.24
N TYR A 102 13.33 9.72 4.04
CA TYR A 102 12.35 8.65 4.03
C TYR A 102 11.58 8.56 5.35
N GLN A 103 12.27 8.62 6.49
CA GLN A 103 11.63 8.57 7.80
C GLN A 103 10.68 9.75 8.01
N ILE A 104 11.12 10.97 7.70
CA ILE A 104 10.30 12.18 7.81
C ILE A 104 9.11 12.14 6.85
N PHE A 105 9.31 11.68 5.61
CA PHE A 105 8.27 11.69 4.57
C PHE A 105 7.31 10.52 4.67
N TRP A 106 7.66 9.42 5.35
CA TRP A 106 6.80 8.25 5.45
C TRP A 106 7.09 7.34 6.63
N GLY A 107 8.35 7.00 6.90
CA GLY A 107 8.68 5.95 7.89
C GLY A 107 8.08 6.17 9.28
N ILE A 108 7.97 7.41 9.73
CA ILE A 108 7.33 7.76 11.02
C ILE A 108 5.83 7.40 11.04
N ARG A 109 5.15 7.36 9.89
CA ARG A 109 3.72 7.01 9.79
C ARG A 109 3.40 5.60 10.26
N TYR A 110 4.36 4.68 10.17
CA TYR A 110 4.24 3.33 10.74
C TYR A 110 4.01 3.31 12.26
N GLN A 111 4.36 4.40 12.94
CA GLN A 111 4.23 4.55 14.40
C GLN A 111 2.87 5.09 14.83
N HIS A 112 2.03 5.50 13.87
CA HIS A 112 0.69 5.96 14.19
C HIS A 112 -0.08 4.85 14.92
N PRO A 113 -0.88 5.12 15.97
CA PRO A 113 -1.74 4.10 16.55
C PRO A 113 -2.68 3.50 15.49
N PRO A 114 -2.99 2.19 15.59
CA PRO A 114 -3.85 1.55 14.61
C PRO A 114 -5.29 2.04 14.68
N ILE A 115 -6.02 1.88 13.57
CA ILE A 115 -7.46 2.21 13.46
C ILE A 115 -8.23 1.23 14.34
N ASP A 116 -8.65 1.71 15.51
CA ASP A 116 -9.34 1.00 16.61
C ASP A 116 -8.77 -0.38 16.98
N LYS A 117 -8.16 -0.46 18.17
CA LYS A 117 -7.59 -1.71 18.65
C LYS A 117 -8.60 -2.82 18.93
N ASN A 118 -9.83 -2.45 19.19
CA ASN A 118 -10.85 -3.39 19.62
C ASN A 118 -11.44 -4.16 18.44
N ILE A 119 -11.52 -3.55 17.25
CA ILE A 119 -12.06 -4.19 16.05
C ILE A 119 -11.14 -5.32 15.56
N TYR A 120 -9.81 -5.14 15.60
CA TYR A 120 -8.89 -6.16 15.09
C TYR A 120 -8.58 -7.30 16.06
N LEU A 121 -8.73 -7.08 17.38
CA LEU A 121 -8.47 -8.09 18.42
C LEU A 121 -9.67 -8.99 18.69
N GLN A 122 -10.85 -8.62 18.19
CA GLN A 122 -12.05 -9.41 18.37
C GLN A 122 -11.94 -10.71 17.57
N LYS A 123 -12.09 -11.84 18.26
CA LYS A 123 -12.30 -13.13 17.60
C LYS A 123 -13.78 -13.23 17.27
N PHE A 124 -14.07 -13.39 15.99
CA PHE A 124 -15.41 -13.70 15.49
C PHE A 124 -15.56 -15.21 15.37
N THR A 125 -16.78 -15.69 15.60
CA THR A 125 -17.17 -17.07 15.31
C THR A 125 -17.30 -17.27 13.80
N ASP A 126 -17.12 -18.50 13.32
CA ASP A 126 -17.31 -18.81 11.89
C ASP A 126 -18.72 -18.44 11.41
N GLU A 127 -19.73 -18.43 12.28
CA GLU A 127 -21.10 -18.06 11.91
C GLU A 127 -21.32 -16.55 11.76
N GLU A 128 -20.68 -15.76 12.62
CA GLU A 128 -20.62 -14.30 12.43
C GLU A 128 -19.89 -13.97 11.12
N ILE A 129 -18.74 -14.61 10.87
CA ILE A 129 -17.97 -14.44 9.64
C ILE A 129 -18.81 -14.87 8.42
N LYS A 130 -19.51 -16.00 8.50
CA LYS A 130 -20.41 -16.50 7.46
C LYS A 130 -21.49 -15.48 7.11
N SER A 131 -22.17 -14.90 8.11
CA SER A 131 -23.21 -13.90 7.87
C SER A 131 -22.70 -12.68 7.11
N VAL A 132 -21.49 -12.21 7.43
CA VAL A 132 -20.83 -11.11 6.72
C VAL A 132 -20.40 -11.53 5.32
N ALA A 133 -19.84 -12.74 5.16
CA ALA A 133 -19.44 -13.28 3.87
C ALA A 133 -20.62 -13.38 2.91
N GLU A 134 -21.78 -13.87 3.37
CA GLU A 134 -23.00 -13.97 2.58
C GLU A 134 -23.49 -12.59 2.12
N LYS A 135 -23.48 -11.58 2.99
CA LYS A 135 -23.82 -10.19 2.62
C LYS A 135 -22.87 -9.63 1.56
N ILE A 136 -21.57 -9.86 1.71
CA ILE A 136 -20.53 -9.42 0.77
C ILE A 136 -20.70 -10.11 -0.58
N ILE A 137 -20.94 -11.43 -0.59
CA ILE A 137 -21.14 -12.22 -1.81
C ILE A 137 -22.42 -11.80 -2.52
N PHE A 138 -23.51 -11.61 -1.77
CA PHE A 138 -24.76 -11.08 -2.33
C PHE A 138 -24.50 -9.73 -3.03
N SER A 139 -23.82 -8.81 -2.35
CA SER A 139 -23.48 -7.49 -2.92
C SER A 139 -22.61 -7.61 -4.17
N ALA A 140 -21.60 -8.48 -4.17
CA ALA A 140 -20.74 -8.72 -5.32
C ALA A 140 -21.53 -9.29 -6.51
N ASN A 141 -22.38 -10.29 -6.26
CA ASN A 141 -23.21 -10.94 -7.26
C ASN A 141 -24.18 -9.93 -7.91
N THR A 142 -24.87 -9.14 -7.10
CA THR A 142 -25.81 -8.12 -7.58
C THR A 142 -25.11 -7.06 -8.42
N LEU A 143 -24.00 -6.50 -7.94
CA LEU A 143 -23.25 -5.49 -8.68
C LEU A 143 -22.70 -6.04 -9.99
N ARG A 144 -22.17 -7.28 -10.00
CA ARG A 144 -21.63 -7.89 -11.22
C ARG A 144 -22.67 -8.04 -12.33
N GLN A 145 -23.95 -8.22 -11.98
CA GLN A 145 -25.04 -8.29 -12.95
C GLN A 145 -25.39 -6.91 -13.54
N GLN A 146 -25.09 -5.82 -12.82
CA GLN A 146 -25.37 -4.45 -13.25
C GLN A 146 -24.23 -3.87 -14.12
N ILE A 147 -23.02 -4.40 -14.00
CA ILE A 147 -21.84 -3.93 -14.74
C ILE A 147 -21.82 -4.56 -16.13
N SER A 148 -21.75 -3.72 -17.16
CA SER A 148 -21.60 -4.18 -18.55
C SER A 148 -20.22 -4.76 -18.80
N GLU A 149 -20.09 -5.67 -19.76
CA GLU A 149 -18.76 -6.21 -20.13
C GLU A 149 -17.84 -5.12 -20.72
N GLU A 150 -18.41 -4.05 -21.29
CA GLU A 150 -17.65 -2.90 -21.82
C GLU A 150 -16.81 -2.19 -20.74
N GLU A 151 -17.29 -2.11 -19.49
CA GLU A 151 -16.53 -1.51 -18.39
C GLU A 151 -15.20 -2.23 -18.14
N PHE A 152 -15.12 -3.54 -18.41
CA PHE A 152 -13.90 -4.34 -18.27
C PHE A 152 -12.90 -4.11 -19.42
N HIS A 153 -13.35 -3.55 -20.55
CA HIS A 153 -12.52 -3.27 -21.72
C HIS A 153 -12.01 -1.83 -21.78
N ASN A 154 -12.44 -0.97 -20.85
CA ASN A 154 -11.94 0.40 -20.74
C ASN A 154 -10.42 0.41 -20.50
N PRO A 155 -9.69 1.42 -21.02
CA PRO A 155 -8.27 1.57 -20.74
C PRO A 155 -7.98 1.63 -19.23
N PRO A 156 -6.90 0.99 -18.74
CA PRO A 156 -6.55 0.99 -17.32
C PRO A 156 -6.50 2.39 -16.69
N GLU A 157 -5.93 3.35 -17.41
CA GLU A 157 -5.84 4.75 -16.97
C GLU A 157 -7.21 5.40 -16.73
N GLU A 158 -8.23 5.04 -17.51
CA GLU A 158 -9.59 5.55 -17.35
C GLU A 158 -10.29 4.92 -16.14
N ILE A 159 -10.17 3.60 -15.97
CA ILE A 159 -10.70 2.87 -14.82
C ILE A 159 -10.12 3.43 -13.51
N ILE A 160 -8.79 3.60 -13.46
CA ILE A 160 -8.09 4.15 -12.29
C ILE A 160 -8.55 5.57 -12.01
N LYS A 161 -8.63 6.43 -13.03
CA LYS A 161 -9.03 7.84 -12.88
C LYS A 161 -10.47 7.97 -12.39
N LYS A 162 -11.39 7.20 -12.95
CA LYS A 162 -12.81 7.15 -12.52
C LYS A 162 -12.90 6.73 -11.06
N SER A 163 -12.24 5.63 -10.70
CA SER A 163 -12.16 5.13 -9.33
C SER A 163 -11.63 6.17 -8.37
N ALA A 164 -10.51 6.84 -8.72
CA ALA A 164 -9.87 7.84 -7.88
C ALA A 164 -10.76 9.05 -7.58
N HIS A 165 -11.55 9.50 -8.56
CA HIS A 165 -12.53 10.55 -8.33
C HIS A 165 -13.68 10.09 -7.41
N SER A 166 -14.18 8.87 -7.59
CA SER A 166 -15.22 8.28 -6.76
C SER A 166 -14.78 8.15 -5.29
N ILE A 167 -13.54 7.72 -5.06
CA ILE A 167 -12.92 7.62 -3.73
C ILE A 167 -12.80 8.99 -3.07
N LEU A 168 -12.26 9.98 -3.79
CA LEU A 168 -12.13 11.34 -3.27
C LEU A 168 -13.48 11.96 -2.92
N HIS A 169 -14.50 11.72 -3.75
CA HIS A 169 -15.85 12.18 -3.48
C HIS A 169 -16.42 11.52 -2.21
N GLN A 170 -16.20 10.21 -2.03
CA GLN A 170 -16.67 9.49 -0.84
C GLN A 170 -15.94 9.93 0.43
N GLN A 171 -14.62 10.14 0.36
CA GLN A 171 -13.82 10.68 1.46
C GLN A 171 -14.39 12.00 2.00
N LYS A 172 -14.86 12.90 1.10
CA LYS A 172 -15.45 14.19 1.50
C LYS A 172 -16.80 14.06 2.21
N LYS A 173 -17.55 12.98 1.96
CA LYS A 173 -18.83 12.71 2.62
C LYS A 173 -18.66 12.09 4.00
N ASN A 174 -17.64 11.23 4.16
CA ASN A 174 -17.35 10.53 5.41
C ASN A 174 -16.47 11.38 6.33
N LEU A 175 -17.08 12.40 6.94
CA LEU A 175 -16.39 13.40 7.77
C LEU A 175 -15.57 12.78 8.93
N ALA A 176 -16.10 11.74 9.58
CA ALA A 176 -15.49 11.10 10.75
C ALA A 176 -14.12 10.43 10.48
N ALA A 177 -13.90 9.86 9.28
CA ALA A 177 -12.59 9.33 8.88
C ALA A 177 -11.70 10.41 8.22
N SER A 178 -12.32 11.44 7.65
CA SER A 178 -11.65 12.48 6.87
C SER A 178 -10.81 13.46 7.71
N GLU A 179 -11.09 13.63 9.00
CA GLU A 179 -10.33 14.59 9.84
C GLU A 179 -8.87 14.15 10.05
N GLN A 180 -8.61 12.85 10.02
CA GLN A 180 -7.29 12.27 10.28
C GLN A 180 -6.56 11.81 9.01
N TYR A 181 -7.30 11.36 7.99
CA TYR A 181 -6.75 10.84 6.74
C TYR A 181 -7.51 11.43 5.54
N ASN A 182 -6.93 12.46 4.91
CA ASN A 182 -7.54 13.08 3.74
C ASN A 182 -6.52 13.48 2.68
N ILE A 183 -7.02 13.63 1.47
CA ILE A 183 -6.36 14.32 0.36
C ILE A 183 -7.34 15.30 -0.29
N SER A 184 -6.80 16.33 -0.92
CA SER A 184 -7.57 17.38 -1.61
C SER A 184 -7.79 17.07 -3.09
N ILE A 185 -6.84 16.35 -3.71
CA ILE A 185 -6.77 16.05 -5.14
C ILE A 185 -6.32 14.59 -5.26
N PRO A 186 -6.96 13.76 -6.13
CA PRO A 186 -6.49 12.40 -6.34
C PRO A 186 -5.17 12.46 -7.11
N HIS A 187 -4.12 11.84 -6.58
CA HIS A 187 -2.80 11.86 -7.21
C HIS A 187 -2.34 10.45 -7.58
N VAL A 188 -3.20 9.76 -8.33
CA VAL A 188 -3.00 8.38 -8.77
C VAL A 188 -2.44 8.37 -10.19
N LYS A 189 -1.41 7.56 -10.45
CA LYS A 189 -0.74 7.45 -11.75
C LYS A 189 -0.41 6.00 -12.09
N THR A 190 -0.35 5.66 -13.37
CA THR A 190 0.21 4.37 -13.79
C THR A 190 1.74 4.41 -13.70
N SER A 191 2.35 3.31 -13.25
CA SER A 191 3.80 3.24 -13.10
C SER A 191 4.51 2.90 -14.41
N LEU A 192 5.65 3.54 -14.68
CA LEU A 192 6.60 3.17 -15.74
C LEU A 192 7.17 1.76 -15.50
N TYR A 193 7.19 1.32 -14.25
CA TYR A 193 7.71 0.01 -13.84
C TYR A 193 6.67 -1.11 -13.90
N THR A 194 5.48 -0.86 -14.46
CA THR A 194 4.38 -1.84 -14.57
C THR A 194 4.83 -3.29 -14.89
N PRO A 195 5.69 -3.56 -15.91
CA PRO A 195 6.17 -4.92 -16.16
C PRO A 195 6.97 -5.50 -15.00
N ILE A 196 7.88 -4.72 -14.42
CA ILE A 196 8.72 -5.12 -13.29
C ILE A 196 7.84 -5.38 -12.06
N LEU A 197 6.90 -4.48 -11.75
CA LEU A 197 5.96 -4.62 -10.64
C LEU A 197 5.18 -5.95 -10.74
N SER A 198 4.76 -6.32 -11.95
CA SER A 198 4.07 -7.60 -12.19
C SER A 198 4.94 -8.80 -11.74
N TYR A 199 6.20 -8.86 -12.18
CA TYR A 199 7.13 -9.94 -11.78
C TYR A 199 7.56 -9.90 -10.31
N LEU A 200 7.48 -8.74 -9.66
CA LEU A 200 7.71 -8.61 -8.23
C LEU A 200 6.48 -8.99 -7.39
N GLY A 201 5.31 -9.18 -8.02
CA GLY A 201 4.05 -9.41 -7.32
C GLY A 201 3.44 -8.15 -6.72
N VAL A 202 3.83 -6.96 -7.18
CA VAL A 202 3.38 -5.67 -6.67
C VAL A 202 2.28 -5.09 -7.56
N TRP A 203 1.14 -4.77 -6.96
CA TRP A 203 -0.06 -4.30 -7.67
C TRP A 203 -0.11 -2.77 -7.72
N GLY A 204 0.38 -2.11 -6.68
CA GLY A 204 0.60 -0.68 -6.61
C GLY A 204 1.64 -0.38 -5.56
N TYR A 205 2.03 0.88 -5.47
CA TYR A 205 2.82 1.37 -4.36
C TYR A 205 2.63 2.88 -4.19
N TYR A 206 2.82 3.37 -2.97
CA TYR A 206 2.88 4.80 -2.68
C TYR A 206 4.31 5.33 -2.72
N ASN A 207 4.54 6.42 -3.45
CA ASN A 207 5.82 7.12 -3.47
C ASN A 207 5.86 8.27 -2.44
N PRO A 208 6.66 8.19 -1.38
CA PRO A 208 6.66 9.19 -0.31
C PRO A 208 7.33 10.51 -0.70
N PHE A 209 8.18 10.52 -1.73
CA PHE A 209 8.90 11.71 -2.17
C PHE A 209 8.07 12.58 -3.12
N THR A 210 7.08 12.00 -3.79
CA THR A 210 6.18 12.71 -4.72
C THR A 210 4.71 12.66 -4.29
N ALA A 211 4.38 11.90 -3.24
CA ALA A 211 3.02 11.61 -2.80
C ALA A 211 2.14 11.00 -3.91
N GLU A 212 2.72 10.22 -4.82
CA GLU A 212 2.02 9.52 -5.90
C GLU A 212 1.54 8.15 -5.44
N ALA A 213 0.29 7.82 -5.76
CA ALA A 213 -0.21 6.45 -5.72
C ALA A 213 0.03 5.82 -7.09
N ASN A 214 1.04 4.96 -7.19
CA ASN A 214 1.46 4.35 -8.45
C ASN A 214 0.79 2.98 -8.64
N ILE A 215 0.13 2.78 -9.78
CA ILE A 215 -0.62 1.55 -10.08
C ILE A 215 0.07 0.77 -11.20
N ASN A 216 0.15 -0.55 -11.03
CA ASN A 216 0.51 -1.47 -12.10
C ASN A 216 -0.65 -1.57 -13.09
N ARG A 217 -0.51 -0.97 -14.29
CA ARG A 217 -1.57 -0.99 -15.31
C ARG A 217 -1.78 -2.35 -15.99
N ASN A 218 -0.91 -3.33 -15.77
CA ASN A 218 -1.06 -4.68 -16.33
C ASN A 218 -2.04 -5.54 -15.53
N LEU A 219 -2.47 -5.09 -14.35
CA LEU A 219 -3.44 -5.81 -13.56
C LEU A 219 -4.72 -6.06 -14.38
N PRO A 220 -5.42 -7.19 -14.13
CA PRO A 220 -6.74 -7.40 -14.70
C PRO A 220 -7.66 -6.23 -14.39
N SER A 221 -8.50 -5.83 -15.34
CA SER A 221 -9.38 -4.66 -15.21
C SER A 221 -10.20 -4.67 -13.92
N VAL A 222 -10.65 -5.84 -13.49
CA VAL A 222 -11.45 -6.01 -12.26
C VAL A 222 -10.67 -5.72 -10.96
N ALA A 223 -9.33 -5.77 -10.99
CA ALA A 223 -8.48 -5.51 -9.83
C ALA A 223 -8.03 -4.04 -9.73
N LEU A 224 -8.05 -3.30 -10.85
CA LEU A 224 -7.58 -1.90 -10.90
C LEU A 224 -8.34 -0.97 -9.93
N PRO A 225 -9.69 -1.01 -9.81
CA PRO A 225 -10.41 -0.07 -8.95
C PRO A 225 -10.05 -0.20 -7.48
N PHE A 226 -10.08 -1.43 -6.93
CA PHE A 226 -9.72 -1.64 -5.52
C PHE A 226 -8.24 -1.37 -5.25
N THR A 227 -7.35 -1.69 -6.20
CA THR A 227 -5.92 -1.34 -6.08
C THR A 227 -5.74 0.18 -5.99
N ALA A 228 -6.46 0.95 -6.81
CA ALA A 228 -6.46 2.41 -6.71
C ALA A 228 -6.99 2.89 -5.35
N ALA A 229 -8.03 2.26 -4.79
CA ALA A 229 -8.55 2.58 -3.46
C ALA A 229 -7.53 2.34 -2.34
N HIS A 230 -6.84 1.20 -2.40
CA HIS A 230 -5.78 0.83 -1.46
C HIS A 230 -4.61 1.82 -1.51
N GLU A 231 -4.06 2.10 -2.70
CA GLU A 231 -2.95 3.05 -2.82
C GLU A 231 -3.35 4.49 -2.48
N MET A 232 -4.62 4.85 -2.71
CA MET A 232 -5.14 6.14 -2.25
C MET A 232 -5.26 6.21 -0.73
N ALA A 233 -5.54 5.11 -0.03
CA ALA A 233 -5.48 5.09 1.43
C ALA A 233 -4.05 5.37 1.93
N HIS A 234 -3.04 4.79 1.29
CA HIS A 234 -1.64 5.17 1.55
C HIS A 234 -1.38 6.64 1.25
N GLN A 235 -1.91 7.16 0.14
CA GLN A 235 -1.81 8.57 -0.20
C GLN A 235 -2.47 9.48 0.85
N MET A 236 -3.54 9.04 1.51
CA MET A 236 -4.16 9.76 2.64
C MET A 236 -3.30 9.70 3.92
N GLY A 237 -2.26 8.87 3.95
CA GLY A 237 -1.30 8.76 5.03
C GLY A 237 -1.50 7.52 5.91
N VAL A 238 -2.30 6.55 5.49
CA VAL A 238 -2.45 5.27 6.19
C VAL A 238 -1.25 4.40 5.85
N ALA A 239 -0.33 4.19 6.80
CA ALA A 239 0.90 3.45 6.51
C ALA A 239 0.75 1.93 6.57
N ARG A 240 -0.16 1.43 7.41
CA ARG A 240 -0.35 -0.02 7.56
C ARG A 240 -1.13 -0.54 6.38
N GLU A 241 -0.55 -1.53 5.71
CA GLU A 241 -1.14 -2.24 4.58
C GLU A 241 -2.57 -2.74 4.89
N GLY A 242 -2.78 -3.32 6.10
CA GLY A 242 -4.09 -3.86 6.49
C GLY A 242 -5.16 -2.78 6.66
N GLU A 243 -4.79 -1.66 7.27
CA GLU A 243 -5.65 -0.49 7.40
C GLU A 243 -5.90 0.18 6.04
N ALA A 244 -4.88 0.24 5.17
CA ALA A 244 -5.03 0.78 3.82
C ALA A 244 -6.02 -0.05 3.00
N SER A 245 -5.97 -1.38 3.13
CA SER A 245 -6.97 -2.27 2.53
C SER A 245 -8.37 -2.05 3.09
N PHE A 246 -8.50 -1.89 4.41
CA PHE A 246 -9.79 -1.63 5.05
C PHE A 246 -10.37 -0.26 4.68
N ILE A 247 -9.57 0.80 4.69
CA ILE A 247 -9.99 2.15 4.27
C ILE A 247 -10.34 2.17 2.77
N GLY A 248 -9.57 1.47 1.95
CA GLY A 248 -9.89 1.26 0.54
C GLY A 248 -11.24 0.56 0.36
N TYR A 249 -11.50 -0.50 1.13
CA TYR A 249 -12.80 -1.19 1.16
C TYR A 249 -13.94 -0.25 1.56
N LEU A 250 -13.77 0.48 2.66
CA LEU A 250 -14.76 1.41 3.20
C LEU A 250 -15.18 2.48 2.18
N TYR A 251 -14.22 3.14 1.53
CA TYR A 251 -14.54 4.18 0.56
C TYR A 251 -15.06 3.62 -0.76
N ALA A 252 -14.59 2.46 -1.19
CA ALA A 252 -15.02 1.84 -2.44
C ALA A 252 -16.46 1.31 -2.36
N THR A 253 -16.82 0.56 -1.31
CA THR A 253 -18.15 -0.04 -1.15
C THR A 253 -19.25 0.97 -0.88
N GLN A 254 -18.90 2.15 -0.36
CA GLN A 254 -19.83 3.26 -0.15
C GLN A 254 -19.85 4.26 -1.31
N SER A 255 -19.02 4.07 -2.34
CA SER A 255 -19.01 4.94 -3.51
C SER A 255 -20.23 4.68 -4.41
N ASN A 256 -20.59 5.67 -5.21
CA ASN A 256 -21.64 5.53 -6.24
C ASN A 256 -21.14 4.83 -7.52
N ASP A 257 -19.90 4.36 -7.54
CA ASP A 257 -19.30 3.70 -8.70
C ASP A 257 -19.43 2.19 -8.54
N ALA A 258 -20.36 1.60 -9.28
CA ALA A 258 -20.66 0.18 -9.21
C ALA A 258 -19.44 -0.71 -9.51
N PHE A 259 -18.56 -0.30 -10.43
CA PHE A 259 -17.38 -1.11 -10.78
C PHE A 259 -16.32 -1.05 -9.68
N LEU A 260 -16.13 0.11 -9.06
CA LEU A 260 -15.28 0.27 -7.88
C LEU A 260 -15.80 -0.52 -6.68
N ALA A 261 -17.09 -0.38 -6.35
CA ALA A 261 -17.72 -1.12 -5.26
C ALA A 261 -17.64 -2.63 -5.49
N TYR A 262 -17.88 -3.10 -6.72
CA TYR A 262 -17.75 -4.50 -7.09
C TYR A 262 -16.32 -5.03 -6.91
N SER A 263 -15.31 -4.29 -7.40
CA SER A 263 -13.90 -4.65 -7.25
C SER A 263 -13.51 -4.80 -5.76
N ALA A 264 -14.05 -3.94 -4.90
CA ALA A 264 -13.84 -4.01 -3.46
C ALA A 264 -14.51 -5.23 -2.81
N TYR A 265 -15.78 -5.52 -3.13
CA TYR A 265 -16.44 -6.73 -2.63
C TYR A 265 -15.75 -8.00 -3.14
N LEU A 266 -15.32 -8.03 -4.40
CA LEU A 266 -14.56 -9.15 -4.97
C LEU A 266 -13.28 -9.43 -4.18
N GLN A 267 -12.55 -8.39 -3.78
CA GLN A 267 -11.37 -8.54 -2.93
C GLN A 267 -11.72 -8.92 -1.49
N ALA A 268 -12.81 -8.37 -0.94
CA ALA A 268 -13.28 -8.66 0.41
C ALA A 268 -13.69 -10.13 0.59
N ILE A 269 -14.29 -10.76 -0.44
CA ILE A 269 -14.58 -12.21 -0.43
C ILE A 269 -13.31 -12.99 -0.08
N SER A 270 -12.19 -12.71 -0.74
CA SER A 270 -10.93 -13.42 -0.46
C SER A 270 -10.41 -13.19 0.96
N TYR A 271 -10.63 -12.01 1.55
CA TYR A 271 -10.23 -11.72 2.92
C TYR A 271 -11.09 -12.43 3.96
N VAL A 272 -12.41 -12.35 3.82
CA VAL A 272 -13.36 -12.92 4.77
C VAL A 272 -13.37 -14.46 4.68
N VAL A 273 -13.30 -15.03 3.47
CA VAL A 273 -13.23 -16.49 3.30
C VAL A 273 -11.92 -17.06 3.86
N ALA A 274 -10.83 -16.29 3.91
CA ALA A 274 -9.55 -16.75 4.42
C ALA A 274 -9.50 -16.90 5.96
N ILE A 275 -10.41 -16.25 6.70
CA ILE A 275 -10.46 -16.35 8.18
C ILE A 275 -11.39 -17.41 8.72
N ILE A 276 -12.23 -18.00 7.87
CA ILE A 276 -13.10 -19.10 8.26
C ILE A 276 -12.24 -20.33 8.56
N GLU A 277 -12.41 -20.92 9.73
CA GLU A 277 -11.65 -22.11 10.13
C GLU A 277 -12.34 -23.40 9.63
N ASP A 278 -13.67 -23.49 9.74
CA ASP A 278 -14.45 -24.64 9.28
C ASP A 278 -14.52 -24.72 7.74
N GLU A 279 -13.95 -25.79 7.20
CA GLU A 279 -13.93 -26.04 5.76
C GLU A 279 -15.33 -26.23 5.15
N LYS A 280 -16.28 -26.81 5.90
CA LYS A 280 -17.65 -26.99 5.41
C LYS A 280 -18.34 -25.65 5.21
N ILE A 281 -18.18 -24.73 6.16
CA ILE A 281 -18.71 -23.37 6.06
C ILE A 281 -18.07 -22.65 4.87
N ARG A 282 -16.75 -22.81 4.69
CA ARG A 282 -16.03 -22.23 3.55
C ARG A 282 -16.59 -22.70 2.21
N GLU A 283 -16.83 -24.01 2.07
CA GLU A 283 -17.37 -24.58 0.83
C GLU A 283 -18.83 -24.19 0.60
N GLU A 284 -19.65 -24.10 1.65
CA GLU A 284 -21.03 -23.62 1.56
C GLU A 284 -21.09 -22.18 1.03
N ILE A 285 -20.27 -21.29 1.58
CA ILE A 285 -20.19 -19.89 1.16
C ILE A 285 -19.74 -19.77 -0.30
N LYS A 286 -18.75 -20.57 -0.73
CA LYS A 286 -18.28 -20.57 -2.12
C LYS A 286 -19.37 -20.96 -3.12
N GLN A 287 -20.31 -21.82 -2.74
CA GLN A 287 -21.42 -22.22 -3.61
C GLN A 287 -22.38 -21.05 -3.92
N ASN A 288 -22.42 -20.04 -3.05
CA ASN A 288 -23.26 -18.85 -3.25
C ASN A 288 -22.64 -17.82 -4.22
N ILE A 289 -21.39 -18.03 -4.68
CA ILE A 289 -20.71 -17.08 -5.56
C ILE A 289 -21.19 -17.30 -7.00
N HIS A 290 -21.68 -16.23 -7.64
CA HIS A 290 -22.18 -16.29 -9.00
C HIS A 290 -21.05 -16.64 -10.00
N PRO A 291 -21.30 -17.44 -11.06
CA PRO A 291 -20.25 -17.89 -11.99
C PRO A 291 -19.41 -16.76 -12.62
N LYS A 292 -20.02 -15.61 -12.91
CA LYS A 292 -19.28 -14.43 -13.39
C LYS A 292 -18.30 -13.87 -12.35
N VAL A 293 -18.69 -13.86 -11.07
CA VAL A 293 -17.82 -13.41 -9.97
C VAL A 293 -16.67 -14.40 -9.79
N LEU A 294 -16.95 -15.71 -9.81
CA LEU A 294 -15.90 -16.74 -9.79
C LEU A 294 -14.90 -16.57 -10.93
N LYS A 295 -15.37 -16.32 -12.16
CA LYS A 295 -14.50 -16.06 -13.33
C LYS A 295 -13.60 -14.83 -13.11
N ASP A 296 -14.12 -13.77 -12.52
CA ASP A 296 -13.35 -12.56 -12.23
C ASP A 296 -12.30 -12.81 -11.12
N MET A 297 -12.64 -13.60 -10.10
CA MET A 297 -11.68 -14.08 -9.08
C MET A 297 -10.58 -14.93 -9.72
N ASP A 298 -10.94 -15.87 -10.60
CA ASP A 298 -10.00 -16.72 -11.32
C ASP A 298 -9.09 -15.91 -12.24
N THR A 299 -9.59 -14.84 -12.86
CA THR A 299 -8.77 -13.93 -13.68
C THR A 299 -7.66 -13.30 -12.85
N LYS A 300 -7.97 -12.84 -11.62
CA LYS A 300 -6.96 -12.32 -10.68
C LYS A 300 -5.95 -13.40 -10.29
N ARG A 301 -6.44 -14.60 -9.97
CA ARG A 301 -5.59 -15.74 -9.60
C ARG A 301 -4.64 -16.13 -10.75
N GLN A 302 -5.14 -16.21 -11.97
CA GLN A 302 -4.35 -16.53 -13.17
C GLN A 302 -3.27 -15.49 -13.42
N PHE A 303 -3.59 -14.19 -13.25
CA PHE A 303 -2.60 -13.12 -13.33
C PHE A 303 -1.48 -13.32 -12.29
N SER A 304 -1.83 -13.55 -11.03
CA SER A 304 -0.83 -13.81 -9.98
C SER A 304 0.02 -15.06 -10.27
N GLN A 305 -0.58 -16.12 -10.82
CA GLN A 305 0.12 -17.33 -11.21
C GLN A 305 1.06 -17.12 -12.42
N GLN A 306 0.63 -16.33 -13.41
CA GLN A 306 1.43 -16.00 -14.58
C GLN A 306 2.75 -15.32 -14.22
N TYR A 307 2.74 -14.46 -13.20
CA TYR A 307 3.93 -13.74 -12.74
C TYR A 307 4.55 -14.35 -11.47
N ALA A 308 4.12 -15.54 -11.06
CA ALA A 308 4.72 -16.24 -9.94
C ALA A 308 6.14 -16.71 -10.30
N GLY A 309 7.07 -16.60 -9.36
CA GLY A 309 8.45 -17.02 -9.57
C GLY A 309 9.38 -16.62 -8.43
N GLN A 310 10.66 -16.96 -8.58
CA GLN A 310 11.68 -16.70 -7.56
C GLN A 310 11.84 -15.21 -7.23
N LEU A 311 11.70 -14.32 -8.21
CA LEU A 311 11.79 -12.87 -8.00
C LEU A 311 10.67 -12.35 -7.09
N ASN A 312 9.43 -12.80 -7.32
CA ASN A 312 8.29 -12.49 -6.46
C ASN A 312 8.54 -13.00 -5.03
N THR A 313 8.92 -14.28 -4.86
CA THR A 313 9.19 -14.85 -3.54
C THR A 313 10.29 -14.09 -2.79
N PHE A 314 11.39 -13.77 -3.47
CA PHE A 314 12.49 -13.00 -2.89
C PHE A 314 12.03 -11.59 -2.48
N PHE A 315 11.31 -10.89 -3.35
CA PHE A 315 10.80 -9.55 -3.06
C PHE A 315 9.77 -9.56 -1.91
N SER A 316 8.90 -10.57 -1.87
CA SER A 316 7.96 -10.80 -0.77
C SER A 316 8.69 -10.94 0.57
N GLN A 317 9.76 -11.74 0.63
CA GLN A 317 10.59 -11.86 1.84
C GLN A 317 11.25 -10.53 2.24
N LEU A 318 11.79 -9.79 1.28
CA LEU A 318 12.38 -8.47 1.53
C LEU A 318 11.34 -7.48 2.07
N ASN A 319 10.14 -7.47 1.50
CA ASN A 319 9.05 -6.59 1.94
C ASN A 319 8.58 -6.96 3.35
N ASP A 320 8.43 -8.26 3.64
CA ASP A 320 8.09 -8.73 4.98
C ASP A 320 9.10 -8.27 6.04
N TRP A 321 10.39 -8.39 5.74
CA TRP A 321 11.47 -7.91 6.61
C TRP A 321 11.44 -6.39 6.79
N PHE A 322 11.21 -5.66 5.70
CA PHE A 322 11.09 -4.22 5.73
C PHE A 322 9.93 -3.76 6.61
N LEU A 323 8.74 -4.35 6.46
CA LEU A 323 7.57 -4.03 7.28
C LEU A 323 7.82 -4.36 8.76
N LYS A 324 8.39 -5.53 9.06
CA LYS A 324 8.77 -5.91 10.44
C LYS A 324 9.80 -4.96 11.05
N SER A 325 10.77 -4.49 10.27
CA SER A 325 11.76 -3.52 10.73
C SER A 325 11.14 -2.15 11.10
N ASN A 326 9.98 -1.84 10.53
CA ASN A 326 9.17 -0.66 10.83
C ASN A 326 8.04 -0.96 11.84
N GLN A 327 8.19 -1.98 12.68
CA GLN A 327 7.24 -2.35 13.75
C GLN A 327 5.84 -2.72 13.24
N GLN A 328 5.75 -3.28 12.03
CA GLN A 328 4.52 -3.86 11.50
C GLN A 328 4.56 -5.40 11.62
N GLU A 329 3.40 -6.05 11.49
CA GLU A 329 3.29 -7.52 11.59
C GLU A 329 4.02 -8.27 10.46
N GLY A 330 4.36 -7.57 9.37
CA GLY A 330 4.97 -8.13 8.16
C GLY A 330 4.06 -7.95 6.95
N ILE A 331 4.23 -8.79 5.92
CA ILE A 331 3.21 -8.89 4.88
C ILE A 331 1.90 -9.28 5.56
N ILE A 332 0.85 -8.49 5.34
CA ILE A 332 -0.45 -8.73 5.97
C ILE A 332 -0.90 -10.16 5.65
N SER A 333 -1.29 -10.91 6.67
CA SER A 333 -2.15 -12.07 6.45
C SER A 333 -3.53 -11.56 6.04
N TYR A 334 -4.17 -12.20 5.06
CA TYR A 334 -5.57 -11.93 4.72
C TYR A 334 -6.49 -11.90 5.95
N SER A 335 -6.07 -12.54 7.06
CA SER A 335 -6.79 -12.52 8.33
C SER A 335 -6.97 -11.15 8.97
N THR A 336 -5.96 -10.28 8.94
CA THR A 336 -6.07 -8.97 9.59
C THR A 336 -7.12 -8.11 8.89
N VAL A 337 -7.12 -8.10 7.55
CA VAL A 337 -8.12 -7.35 6.77
C VAL A 337 -9.51 -7.98 6.89
N GLY A 338 -9.59 -9.32 6.90
CA GLY A 338 -10.84 -10.05 7.14
C GLY A 338 -11.51 -9.62 8.45
N ASN A 339 -10.75 -9.57 9.55
CA ASN A 339 -11.27 -9.14 10.86
C ASN A 339 -11.76 -7.69 10.86
N TYR A 340 -11.02 -6.78 10.22
CA TYR A 340 -11.47 -5.38 10.07
C TYR A 340 -12.82 -5.28 9.35
N ILE A 341 -12.98 -6.01 8.25
CA ILE A 341 -14.21 -6.02 7.47
C ILE A 341 -15.36 -6.64 8.26
N VAL A 342 -15.15 -7.79 8.90
CA VAL A 342 -16.19 -8.48 9.69
C VAL A 342 -16.67 -7.62 10.85
N GLY A 343 -15.76 -7.09 11.66
CA GLY A 343 -16.14 -6.22 12.79
C GLY A 343 -16.88 -4.97 12.33
N TYR A 344 -16.47 -4.36 11.23
CA TYR A 344 -17.15 -3.19 10.67
C TYR A 344 -18.56 -3.52 10.14
N GLU A 345 -18.72 -4.64 9.43
CA GLU A 345 -20.02 -5.01 8.85
C GLU A 345 -21.03 -5.44 9.91
N LEU A 346 -20.59 -6.14 10.97
CA LEU A 346 -21.46 -6.53 12.09
C LEU A 346 -22.00 -5.29 12.83
N LEU A 347 -21.15 -4.29 13.10
CA LEU A 347 -21.57 -3.01 13.70
C LEU A 347 -22.60 -2.23 12.88
N ARG A 348 -22.80 -2.59 11.61
CA ARG A 348 -23.79 -1.96 10.70
C ARG A 348 -25.03 -2.83 10.48
N MET A 349 -25.01 -4.07 10.92
CA MET A 349 -26.16 -4.98 10.89
C MET A 349 -27.05 -4.77 12.11
N ASP A 350 -26.43 -4.38 13.25
CA ASP A 350 -27.11 -3.86 14.44
C ASP A 350 -27.62 -2.43 14.23
#